data_AF-W6UNU5-F1
#
_entry.id   AF-W6UNU5-F1
#
_cell.length_a   1.000
_cell.length_b   1.000
_cell.length_c   1.000
_cell.angle_alpha   90.00
_cell.angle_beta   90.00
_cell.angle_gamma   90.00
#
_symmetry.space_group_name_H-M   'P 1'
#
loop_
_entity.id
_entity.type
_entity.pdbx_description
1 polymer ?
#
loop_
_entity_poly.entity_id
_entity_poly.type
_entity_poly.pdbx_seq_one_letter_code
_entity_poly.pdbx_strand_id
1 'polypeptide(L)'
;MFLELDRRYSPNNATRQKNWKIRRPWLYADLKLPNKLPPMKVSISVDELPLPGYLEQTVAYVLRNALAMCSKFRPKYPFLTPERSALIYMALQLKALNPRTPDYLRFRARSRVERFERACQLIDQLTTIMPVDYLAECQRSETLSRQLHEFLSLQGEVGGEK
;
A
#
# COMPACT_ATOMS: atom_id res chain seq x y z
N MET A 1 -8.32 -4.44 64.65
CA MET A 1 -8.16 -2.97 64.64
C MET A 1 -8.44 -2.52 63.21
N PHE A 2 -9.62 -1.97 63.02
CA PHE A 2 -10.17 -1.50 61.75
C PHE A 2 -9.35 -0.32 61.23
N LEU A 3 -8.98 -0.34 59.94
CA LEU A 3 -8.76 0.90 59.18
C LEU A 3 -9.53 0.81 57.88
N GLU A 4 -10.40 1.80 57.71
CA GLU A 4 -11.45 1.93 56.72
C GLU A 4 -11.00 1.77 55.26
N LEU A 5 -11.64 0.83 54.58
CA LEU A 5 -11.78 0.82 53.13
C LEU A 5 -12.80 1.91 52.74
N ASP A 6 -12.28 3.11 52.47
CA ASP A 6 -13.10 4.24 52.06
C ASP A 6 -13.75 3.98 50.70
N ARG A 7 -15.08 4.00 50.73
CA ARG A 7 -16.00 3.94 49.61
C ARG A 7 -15.89 5.25 48.82
N ARG A 8 -15.17 5.25 47.69
CA ARG A 8 -15.52 6.11 46.53
C ARG A 8 -15.29 5.38 45.21
N TYR A 9 -16.22 4.48 44.91
CA TYR A 9 -16.46 4.02 43.54
C TYR A 9 -17.12 5.18 42.77
N SER A 10 -16.34 5.83 41.90
CA SER A 10 -16.80 6.83 40.95
C SER A 10 -16.52 6.31 39.53
N PRO A 11 -17.52 6.13 38.66
CA PRO A 11 -17.39 5.33 37.45
C PRO A 11 -16.91 6.18 36.27
N ASN A 12 -15.75 6.84 36.38
CA ASN A 12 -15.17 7.65 35.29
C ASN A 12 -13.63 7.67 35.34
N ASN A 13 -12.96 6.51 35.30
CA ASN A 13 -11.50 6.47 35.49
C ASN A 13 -10.71 5.40 34.69
N ALA A 14 -11.22 4.91 33.56
CA ALA A 14 -10.51 3.91 32.74
C ALA A 14 -9.06 4.32 32.36
N THR A 15 -8.77 5.62 32.27
CA THR A 15 -7.42 6.14 31.99
C THR A 15 -6.56 6.34 33.25
N ARG A 16 -7.15 6.45 34.44
CA ARG A 16 -6.42 6.76 35.69
C ARG A 16 -5.82 5.50 36.33
N GLN A 17 -6.42 4.33 36.09
CA GLN A 17 -5.90 3.05 36.57
C GLN A 17 -4.70 2.51 35.79
N LYS A 18 -4.35 3.01 34.60
CA LYS A 18 -3.22 2.44 33.84
C LYS A 18 -1.83 2.83 34.36
N ASN A 19 -1.72 3.90 35.14
CA ASN A 19 -0.42 4.49 35.51
C ASN A 19 -0.13 4.46 37.02
N TRP A 20 -0.95 3.79 37.84
CA TRP A 20 -0.73 3.76 39.29
C TRP A 20 0.61 3.10 39.67
N LYS A 21 1.05 2.13 38.87
CA LYS A 21 2.35 1.44 39.03
C LYS A 21 3.56 2.37 38.84
N ILE A 22 3.41 3.47 38.11
CA ILE A 22 4.48 4.43 37.80
C ILE A 22 4.67 5.44 38.96
N ARG A 23 3.68 5.58 39.86
CA ARG A 23 3.72 6.58 40.93
C ARG A 23 4.69 6.25 42.08
N ARG A 24 5.10 4.98 42.22
CA ARG A 24 6.02 4.50 43.26
C ARG A 24 6.90 3.37 42.72
N PRO A 25 7.86 3.69 41.82
CA PRO A 25 8.70 2.68 41.17
C PRO A 25 9.53 1.87 42.17
N TRP A 26 9.92 2.47 43.30
CA TRP A 26 10.70 1.81 44.37
C TRP A 26 9.98 0.62 45.03
N LEU A 27 8.64 0.57 45.02
CA LEU A 27 7.87 -0.57 45.56
C LEU A 27 7.96 -1.82 44.67
N TYR A 28 8.40 -1.66 43.42
CA TYR A 28 8.49 -2.72 42.43
C TYR A 28 9.93 -2.98 41.96
N ALA A 29 10.92 -2.29 42.55
CA ALA A 29 12.32 -2.39 42.16
C ALA A 29 12.89 -3.80 42.38
N ASP A 30 12.49 -4.46 43.47
CA ASP A 30 12.96 -5.80 43.85
C ASP A 30 11.98 -6.92 43.44
N LEU A 31 10.95 -6.59 42.65
CA LEU A 31 9.93 -7.56 42.25
C LEU A 31 10.52 -8.51 41.19
N LYS A 32 10.73 -9.78 41.57
CA LYS A 32 11.02 -10.84 40.60
C LYS A 32 9.76 -11.12 39.79
N LEU A 33 9.78 -10.82 38.50
CA LEU A 33 8.68 -11.19 37.61
C LEU A 33 8.53 -12.72 37.63
N PRO A 34 7.30 -13.26 37.70
CA PRO A 34 7.10 -14.68 37.51
C PRO A 34 7.68 -15.07 36.15
N ASN A 35 8.29 -16.26 36.06
CA ASN A 35 8.81 -16.79 34.81
C ASN A 35 7.67 -16.83 33.79
N LYS A 36 7.64 -15.83 32.91
CA LYS A 36 6.65 -15.74 31.85
C LYS A 36 6.98 -16.82 30.85
N LEU A 37 6.33 -17.97 30.99
CA LEU A 37 6.32 -18.95 29.93
C LEU A 37 5.66 -18.28 28.71
N PRO A 38 6.26 -18.39 27.52
CA PRO A 38 5.58 -17.94 26.32
C PRO A 38 4.22 -18.65 26.25
N PRO A 39 3.16 -17.97 25.80
CA PRO A 39 1.87 -18.62 25.63
C PRO A 39 2.05 -19.85 24.74
N MET A 40 1.37 -20.94 25.08
CA MET A 40 1.40 -22.16 24.26
C MET A 40 0.98 -21.80 22.83
N LYS A 41 1.80 -22.23 21.87
CA LYS A 41 1.51 -22.01 20.44
C LYS A 41 0.37 -22.95 20.04
N VAL A 42 -0.85 -22.44 20.06
CA VAL A 42 -2.01 -23.12 19.48
C VAL A 42 -2.07 -22.74 18.01
N SER A 43 -2.14 -23.72 17.11
CA SER A 43 -2.37 -23.47 15.69
C SER A 43 -3.83 -23.07 15.50
N ILE A 44 -4.07 -21.81 15.17
CA ILE A 44 -5.40 -21.26 14.86
C ILE A 44 -5.49 -21.09 13.34
N SER A 45 -6.62 -21.46 12.74
CA SER A 45 -6.82 -21.22 11.30
C SER A 45 -6.91 -19.73 11.02
N VAL A 46 -6.46 -19.29 9.84
CA VAL A 46 -6.55 -17.87 9.44
C VAL A 46 -8.01 -17.42 9.35
N ASP A 47 -8.92 -18.33 9.01
CA ASP A 47 -10.35 -18.04 8.84
C ASP A 47 -11.09 -17.83 10.18
N GLU A 48 -10.50 -18.29 11.28
CA GLU A 48 -11.06 -18.15 12.63
C GLU A 48 -10.63 -16.84 13.31
N LEU A 49 -9.73 -16.07 12.67
CA LEU A 49 -9.21 -14.82 13.21
C LEU A 49 -10.27 -13.70 13.14
N PRO A 50 -10.29 -12.79 14.12
CA PRO A 50 -11.07 -11.56 14.00
C PRO A 50 -10.57 -10.73 12.80
N LEU A 51 -11.46 -9.92 12.22
CA LEU A 51 -11.19 -9.17 10.97
C LEU A 51 -9.80 -8.49 10.91
N PRO A 52 -9.31 -7.78 11.95
CA PRO A 52 -7.98 -7.18 11.91
C PRO A 52 -6.86 -8.22 11.73
N GLY A 53 -6.93 -9.34 12.46
CA GLY A 53 -5.96 -10.42 12.36
C GLY A 53 -6.03 -11.13 11.01
N TYR A 54 -7.24 -11.33 10.48
CA TYR A 54 -7.42 -11.88 9.14
C TYR A 54 -6.74 -11.00 8.08
N LEU A 55 -6.98 -9.68 8.10
CA LEU A 55 -6.40 -8.74 7.13
C LEU A 55 -4.88 -8.65 7.26
N GLU A 56 -4.36 -8.66 8.48
CA GLU A 56 -2.92 -8.63 8.77
C GLU A 56 -2.22 -9.87 8.18
N GLN A 57 -2.82 -11.05 8.33
CA GLN A 57 -2.22 -12.31 7.87
C GLN A 57 -2.42 -12.58 6.36
N THR A 58 -3.45 -12.01 5.73
CA THR A 58 -3.80 -12.33 4.34
C THR A 58 -3.35 -11.29 3.32
N VAL A 59 -3.65 -10.00 3.54
CA VAL A 59 -3.53 -8.96 2.50
C VAL A 59 -2.49 -7.90 2.87
N ALA A 60 -2.20 -7.69 4.16
CA ALA A 60 -1.39 -6.57 4.62
C ALA A 60 -0.01 -6.50 3.96
N TYR A 61 0.68 -7.63 3.80
CA TYR A 61 1.99 -7.67 3.15
C TYR A 61 1.94 -7.18 1.69
N VAL A 62 1.02 -7.75 0.89
CA VAL A 62 0.89 -7.43 -0.55
C VAL A 62 0.43 -5.98 -0.72
N LEU A 63 -0.53 -5.53 0.09
CA LEU A 63 -1.06 -4.17 0.03
C LEU A 63 -0.02 -3.12 0.42
N ARG A 64 0.75 -3.36 1.50
CA ARG A 64 1.83 -2.46 1.92
C ARG A 64 2.87 -2.29 0.82
N ASN A 65 3.27 -3.39 0.18
CA ASN A 65 4.25 -3.35 -0.89
C ASN A 65 3.69 -2.67 -2.14
N ALA A 66 2.45 -2.97 -2.55
CA ALA A 66 1.81 -2.31 -3.68
C ALA A 66 1.69 -0.78 -3.47
N LEU A 67 1.29 -0.35 -2.26
CA LEU A 67 1.23 1.06 -1.89
C LEU A 67 2.61 1.72 -1.92
N ALA A 68 3.64 1.05 -1.39
CA ALA A 68 5.02 1.56 -1.41
C ALA A 68 5.57 1.69 -2.83
N MET A 69 5.27 0.73 -3.72
CA MET A 69 5.65 0.83 -5.13
C MET A 69 4.89 1.96 -5.83
N CYS A 70 3.59 2.10 -5.58
CA CYS A 70 2.77 3.17 -6.14
C CYS A 70 3.25 4.56 -5.70
N SER A 71 3.63 4.72 -4.42
CA SER A 71 4.11 6.00 -3.90
C SER A 71 5.50 6.37 -4.40
N LYS A 72 6.35 5.38 -4.67
CA LYS A 72 7.66 5.56 -5.29
C LYS A 72 7.54 5.93 -6.77
N PHE A 73 6.68 5.25 -7.52
CA PHE A 73 6.56 5.43 -8.97
C PHE A 73 5.70 6.64 -9.36
N ARG A 74 4.65 6.96 -8.58
CA ARG A 74 3.70 8.07 -8.83
C ARG A 74 3.11 8.05 -10.25
N PRO A 75 2.33 7.01 -10.59
CA PRO A 75 1.85 6.80 -11.94
C PRO A 75 0.94 7.95 -12.42
N LYS A 76 1.29 8.56 -13.55
CA LYS A 76 0.42 9.45 -14.33
C LYS A 76 0.25 8.85 -15.72
N TYR A 77 -0.81 8.09 -15.91
CA TYR A 77 -1.08 7.47 -17.19
C TYR A 77 -1.69 8.49 -18.16
N PRO A 78 -1.31 8.50 -19.45
CA PRO A 78 -1.88 9.39 -20.46
C PRO A 78 -3.41 9.37 -20.46
N PHE A 79 -4.05 10.54 -20.54
CA PHE A 79 -5.51 10.71 -20.59
C PHE A 79 -6.31 10.18 -19.40
N LEU A 80 -5.67 9.73 -18.32
CA LEU A 80 -6.31 9.31 -17.09
C LEU A 80 -6.09 10.31 -15.96
N THR A 81 -7.03 10.35 -15.03
CA THR A 81 -6.83 11.07 -13.77
C THR A 81 -5.73 10.37 -12.95
N PRO A 82 -4.98 11.12 -12.11
CA PRO A 82 -3.94 10.53 -11.27
C PRO A 82 -4.51 9.46 -10.33
N GLU A 83 -5.73 9.65 -9.82
CA GLU A 83 -6.42 8.68 -8.97
C GLU A 83 -6.69 7.36 -9.70
N ARG A 84 -7.24 7.42 -10.93
CA ARG A 84 -7.49 6.22 -11.74
C ARG A 84 -6.19 5.52 -12.11
N SER A 85 -5.16 6.28 -12.48
CA SER A 85 -3.83 5.74 -12.80
C SER A 85 -3.24 4.96 -11.61
N ALA A 86 -3.32 5.53 -10.40
CA ALA A 86 -2.86 4.90 -9.18
C ALA A 86 -3.65 3.62 -8.84
N LEU A 87 -4.98 3.64 -8.99
CA LEU A 87 -5.83 2.47 -8.76
C LEU A 87 -5.50 1.31 -9.70
N ILE A 88 -5.36 1.59 -11.00
CA ILE A 88 -4.98 0.58 -12.00
C ILE A 88 -3.59 0.01 -11.68
N TYR A 89 -2.62 0.89 -11.40
CA TYR A 89 -1.28 0.47 -11.05
C TYR A 89 -1.25 -0.42 -9.81
N MET A 90 -1.94 -0.03 -8.73
CA MET A 90 -2.06 -0.86 -7.53
C MET A 90 -2.72 -2.21 -7.82
N ALA A 91 -3.80 -2.24 -8.60
CA ALA A 91 -4.47 -3.49 -8.96
C ALA A 91 -3.55 -4.44 -9.74
N LEU A 92 -2.74 -3.91 -10.65
CA LEU A 92 -1.74 -4.69 -11.38
C LEU A 92 -0.64 -5.22 -10.44
N GLN A 93 -0.16 -4.39 -9.51
CA GLN A 93 0.85 -4.79 -8.53
C GLN A 93 0.33 -5.87 -7.56
N LEU A 94 -0.92 -5.76 -7.09
CA LEU A 94 -1.55 -6.79 -6.25
C LEU A 94 -1.59 -8.15 -6.97
N LYS A 95 -1.91 -8.16 -8.27
CA LYS A 95 -1.90 -9.38 -9.10
C LYS A 95 -0.48 -9.94 -9.29
N ALA A 96 0.52 -9.07 -9.45
CA ALA A 96 1.92 -9.48 -9.63
C ALA A 96 2.58 -10.00 -8.34
N LEU A 97 2.15 -9.50 -7.18
CA LEU A 97 2.72 -9.80 -5.86
C LEU A 97 2.03 -10.96 -5.14
N ASN A 98 0.84 -11.40 -5.57
CA ASN A 98 0.09 -12.46 -4.89
C ASN A 98 0.84 -13.81 -4.92
N PRO A 99 1.31 -14.34 -3.78
CA PRO A 99 2.09 -15.58 -3.75
C PRO A 99 1.25 -16.83 -4.08
N ARG A 100 -0.08 -16.76 -3.94
CA ARG A 100 -0.99 -17.87 -4.26
C ARG A 100 -1.27 -18.01 -5.76
N THR A 101 -0.90 -17.00 -6.55
CA THR A 101 -1.11 -17.02 -8.00
C THR A 101 0.01 -17.83 -8.67
N PRO A 102 -0.30 -18.71 -9.64
CA PRO A 102 0.72 -19.50 -10.34
C PRO A 102 1.70 -18.62 -11.11
N ASP A 103 2.93 -19.10 -11.28
CA ASP A 103 4.06 -18.32 -11.79
C ASP A 103 3.81 -17.69 -13.16
N TYR A 104 3.21 -18.42 -14.09
CA TYR A 104 2.91 -17.90 -15.42
C TYR A 104 1.93 -16.71 -15.40
N LEU A 105 0.95 -16.72 -14.48
CA LEU A 105 0.01 -15.60 -14.31
C LEU A 105 0.70 -14.41 -13.64
N ARG A 106 1.60 -14.66 -12.68
CA ARG A 106 2.41 -13.60 -12.07
C ARG A 106 3.33 -12.94 -13.09
N PHE A 107 3.96 -13.73 -13.95
CA PHE A 107 4.77 -13.24 -15.06
C PHE A 107 3.93 -12.35 -16.00
N ARG A 108 2.76 -12.83 -16.43
CA ARG A 108 1.84 -12.05 -17.26
C ARG A 108 1.41 -10.74 -16.58
N ALA A 109 1.16 -10.76 -15.27
CA ALA A 109 0.83 -9.56 -14.51
C ALA A 109 2.01 -8.57 -14.47
N ARG A 110 3.24 -9.04 -14.25
CA ARG A 110 4.46 -8.21 -14.29
C ARG A 110 4.65 -7.56 -15.66
N SER A 111 4.47 -8.29 -16.76
CA SER A 111 4.55 -7.71 -18.11
C SER A 111 3.50 -6.61 -18.34
N ARG A 112 2.32 -6.71 -17.71
CA ARG A 112 1.31 -5.64 -17.76
C ARG A 112 1.72 -4.42 -16.94
N VAL A 113 2.35 -4.61 -15.78
CA VAL A 113 2.94 -3.52 -14.99
C VAL A 113 4.00 -2.80 -15.82
N GLU A 114 4.94 -3.53 -16.41
CA GLU A 114 6.01 -2.93 -17.23
C GLU A 114 5.46 -2.14 -18.42
N ARG A 115 4.44 -2.68 -19.11
CA ARG A 115 3.78 -1.97 -20.21
C ARG A 115 3.12 -0.68 -19.72
N PHE A 116 2.47 -0.72 -18.56
CA PHE A 116 1.85 0.44 -17.95
C PHE A 116 2.90 1.49 -17.55
N GLU A 117 4.02 1.07 -16.96
CA GLU A 117 5.12 1.97 -16.59
C GLU A 117 5.76 2.64 -17.82
N ARG A 118 5.96 1.89 -18.92
CA ARG A 118 6.42 2.46 -20.20
C ARG A 118 5.47 3.52 -20.73
N ALA A 119 4.16 3.27 -20.68
CA ALA A 119 3.18 4.25 -21.12
C ALA A 119 3.18 5.53 -20.27
N CYS A 120 3.39 5.42 -18.95
CA CYS A 120 3.55 6.60 -18.08
C CYS A 120 4.81 7.42 -18.43
N GLN A 121 5.91 6.76 -18.77
CA GLN A 121 7.17 7.40 -19.14
C GLN A 121 7.11 8.16 -20.48
N LEU A 122 6.14 7.87 -21.36
CA LEU A 122 5.97 8.58 -22.63
C LEU A 122 5.79 10.08 -22.42
N ILE A 123 5.13 10.51 -21.33
CA ILE A 123 4.95 11.92 -21.01
C ILE A 123 6.30 12.59 -20.79
N ASP A 124 7.13 12.02 -19.92
CA ASP A 124 8.45 12.56 -19.59
C ASP A 124 9.37 12.58 -20.83
N GLN A 125 9.32 11.52 -21.63
CA GLN A 125 10.07 11.42 -22.89
C GLN A 125 9.65 12.50 -23.87
N LEU A 126 8.34 12.68 -24.09
CA LEU A 126 7.81 13.71 -24.99
C LEU A 126 8.16 15.12 -24.51
N THR A 127 8.11 15.39 -23.20
CA THR A 127 8.52 16.70 -22.67
C THR A 127 9.98 17.02 -22.91
N THR A 128 10.84 16.01 -23.04
CA THR A 128 12.28 16.19 -23.30
C THR A 128 12.58 16.43 -24.79
N ILE A 129 11.78 15.81 -25.67
CA ILE A 129 12.04 15.79 -27.13
C ILE A 129 11.25 16.88 -27.87
N MET A 130 10.09 17.30 -27.32
CA MET A 130 9.21 18.25 -27.98
C MET A 130 9.77 19.67 -27.90
N PRO A 131 9.91 20.38 -29.04
CA PRO A 131 10.27 21.79 -29.05
C PRO A 131 9.09 22.65 -28.57
N VAL A 132 9.41 23.85 -28.07
CA VAL A 132 8.41 24.83 -27.64
C VAL A 132 7.58 25.33 -28.81
N ASP A 133 8.23 25.52 -29.97
CA ASP A 133 7.59 25.96 -31.18
C ASP A 133 7.00 24.78 -31.97
N TYR A 134 5.86 25.02 -32.61
CA TYR A 134 5.24 24.03 -33.47
C TYR A 134 6.15 23.67 -34.65
N LEU A 135 6.45 22.38 -34.78
CA LEU A 135 7.09 21.81 -35.96
C LEU A 135 6.06 21.04 -36.79
N ALA A 136 6.04 21.29 -38.10
CA ALA A 136 5.25 20.52 -39.05
C ALA A 136 5.72 19.05 -39.14
N GLU A 137 4.81 18.14 -39.48
CA GLU A 137 5.05 16.69 -39.51
C GLU A 137 6.29 16.28 -40.33
N CYS A 138 6.55 16.98 -41.45
CA CYS A 138 7.68 16.70 -42.33
C CYS A 138 9.06 17.10 -41.77
N GLN A 139 9.09 17.93 -40.71
CA GLN A 139 10.32 18.43 -40.09
C GLN A 139 10.60 17.76 -38.73
N ARG A 140 9.71 16.88 -38.27
CA ARG A 140 9.88 16.16 -36.99
C ARG A 140 10.87 15.02 -37.15
N SER A 141 11.67 14.80 -36.10
CA SER A 141 12.44 13.56 -35.98
C SER A 141 11.52 12.34 -36.00
N GLU A 142 11.94 11.26 -36.64
CA GLU A 142 11.23 9.97 -36.67
C GLU A 142 10.88 9.48 -35.25
N THR A 143 11.80 9.70 -34.29
CA THR A 143 11.61 9.31 -32.89
C THR A 143 10.42 10.03 -32.24
N LEU A 144 10.32 11.34 -32.45
CA LEU A 144 9.23 12.18 -31.95
C LEU A 144 7.90 11.74 -32.56
N SER A 145 7.87 11.55 -33.88
CA SER A 145 6.68 11.11 -34.60
C SER A 145 6.17 9.75 -34.10
N ARG A 146 7.08 8.79 -33.87
CA ARG A 146 6.73 7.48 -33.31
C ARG A 146 6.16 7.57 -31.89
N GLN A 147 6.81 8.32 -31.00
CA GLN A 147 6.36 8.46 -29.61
C GLN A 147 5.03 9.24 -29.51
N LEU A 148 4.83 10.25 -30.37
CA LEU A 148 3.56 10.96 -30.46
C LEU A 148 2.44 10.05 -30.95
N HIS A 149 2.70 9.23 -31.97
CA HIS A 149 1.72 8.26 -32.45
C HIS A 149 1.35 7.24 -31.37
N GLU A 150 2.34 6.70 -30.67
CA GLU A 150 2.12 5.79 -29.53
C GLU A 150 1.31 6.47 -28.43
N PHE A 151 1.68 7.70 -28.03
CA PHE A 151 0.93 8.46 -27.02
C PHE A 151 -0.52 8.68 -27.43
N LEU A 152 -0.79 9.16 -28.65
CA LEU A 152 -2.15 9.41 -29.13
C LEU A 152 -2.98 8.11 -29.25
N SER A 153 -2.34 6.98 -29.57
CA SER A 153 -3.05 5.68 -29.61
C SER A 153 -3.67 5.29 -28.27
N LEU A 154 -3.08 5.72 -27.14
CA LEU A 154 -3.57 5.42 -25.80
C LEU A 154 -4.90 6.13 -25.46
N GLN A 155 -5.25 7.19 -26.19
CA GLN A 155 -6.50 7.92 -26.00
C GLN A 155 -7.72 7.04 -26.30
N GLY A 156 -7.61 6.10 -27.26
CA GLY A 156 -8.69 5.20 -27.65
C GLY A 156 -8.96 4.07 -26.65
N GLU A 157 -7.94 3.59 -25.94
CA GLU A 157 -8.08 2.47 -25.00
C GLU A 157 -8.89 2.85 -23.74
N VAL A 158 -8.90 4.15 -23.39
CA VAL A 158 -9.55 4.67 -22.18
C VAL A 158 -11.07 4.82 -22.33
N GLY A 159 -11.59 4.89 -23.55
CA GLY A 159 -13.02 5.11 -23.83
C GLY A 159 -13.91 3.87 -23.82
N GLY A 160 -13.33 2.67 -23.68
CA GLY A 160 -14.03 1.39 -23.85
C GLY A 160 -14.75 0.83 -22.62
N GLU A 161 -14.62 1.46 -21.46
CA GLU A 161 -15.36 1.10 -20.24
C GLU A 161 -16.43 2.19 -19.97
N LYS A 162 -17.56 2.11 -20.68
CA LYS A 162 -18.83 2.74 -20.31
C LYS A 162 -19.86 1.67 -19.98
#